data_AF-A0A395YKD6-F1
#
_entry.id   AF-A0A395YKD6-F1
#
_cell.length_a   1.000
_cell.length_b   1.000
_cell.length_c   1.000
_cell.angle_alpha   90.00
_cell.angle_beta   90.00
_cell.angle_gamma   90.00
#
_symmetry.space_group_name_H-M   'P 1'
#
loop_
_entity.id
_entity.type
_entity.pdbx_description
1 polymer ?
#
loop_
_entity_poly.entity_id
_entity_poly.type
_entity_poly.pdbx_seq_one_letter_code
_entity_poly.pdbx_strand_id
1 'polypeptide(L)' 'MAKSKLILANKKIARMVTDNFQKIEDCAVGTFQKIEDQFIDQYLTCGNESAEDAKERLRKEKWDKKQIKGGYKR' A
#
# COMPACT_ATOMS: atom_id res chain seq x y z
N MET A 1 -34.58 28.79 -0.43
CA MET A 1 -34.50 27.62 0.49
C MET A 1 -34.31 26.26 -0.22
N ALA A 2 -34.83 26.04 -1.44
CA ALA A 2 -34.65 24.74 -2.15
C ALA A 2 -33.21 24.46 -2.61
N LYS A 3 -32.49 25.49 -3.10
CA LYS A 3 -31.08 25.36 -3.52
C LYS A 3 -30.15 24.88 -2.40
N SER A 4 -30.37 25.30 -1.14
CA SER A 4 -29.50 24.91 -0.02
C SER A 4 -29.67 23.45 0.40
N LYS A 5 -30.87 22.88 0.27
CA LYS A 5 -31.12 21.46 0.59
C LYS A 5 -30.48 20.51 -0.42
N LEU A 6 -30.57 20.82 -1.71
CA LEU A 6 -29.94 20.04 -2.79
C LEU A 6 -28.40 20.11 -2.71
N ILE A 7 -27.84 21.30 -2.48
CA ILE A 7 -26.39 21.47 -2.30
C ILE A 7 -25.89 20.68 -1.08
N LEU A 8 -26.64 20.68 0.02
CA LEU A 8 -26.29 19.90 1.21
C LEU A 8 -26.34 18.39 0.94
N ALA A 9 -27.35 17.91 0.23
CA ALA A 9 -27.47 16.51 -0.16
C ALA A 9 -26.28 16.08 -1.05
N ASN A 10 -25.91 16.88 -2.06
CA ASN A 10 -24.77 16.60 -2.92
C ASN A 10 -23.45 16.54 -2.14
N LYS A 11 -23.24 17.46 -1.18
CA LYS A 11 -22.05 17.43 -0.31
C LYS A 11 -22.00 16.17 0.55
N LYS A 12 -23.14 15.71 1.07
CA LYS A 12 -23.22 14.45 1.83
C LYS A 12 -22.90 13.24 0.96
N ILE A 13 -23.46 13.18 -0.26
CA ILE A 13 -23.18 12.11 -1.22
C ILE A 13 -21.70 12.10 -1.58
N ALA A 14 -21.12 13.25 -1.90
CA ALA A 14 -19.69 13.36 -2.23
C ALA A 14 -18.80 12.83 -1.10
N ARG A 15 -19.07 13.23 0.15
CA ARG A 15 -18.33 12.73 1.31
C ARG A 15 -18.49 11.21 1.48
N MET A 16 -19.72 10.69 1.42
CA MET A 16 -19.95 9.26 1.53
C MET A 16 -19.21 8.46 0.45
N VAL A 17 -19.20 8.98 -0.78
CA VAL A 17 -18.51 8.36 -1.90
C VAL A 17 -17.01 8.32 -1.64
N THR A 18 -16.40 9.45 -1.26
CA THR A 18 -14.95 9.48 -0.96
C THR A 18 -14.58 8.58 0.22
N ASP A 19 -15.38 8.59 1.28
CA ASP A 19 -15.11 7.76 2.47
C ASP A 19 -15.20 6.27 2.15
N ASN A 20 -16.18 5.87 1.34
CA ASN A 20 -16.32 4.47 0.93
C ASN A 20 -15.22 4.04 -0.03
N PHE A 21 -14.78 4.92 -0.95
CA PHE A 21 -13.62 4.62 -1.79
C PHE A 21 -12.36 4.41 -0.96
N GLN A 22 -12.08 5.28 0.02
CA GLN A 22 -10.95 5.12 0.91
C GLN A 22 -11.00 3.77 1.66
N LYS A 23 -12.18 3.38 2.17
CA LYS A 23 -12.34 2.09 2.85
C LYS A 23 -12.05 0.89 1.95
N ILE A 24 -12.47 0.96 0.69
CA ILE A 24 -12.21 -0.11 -0.29
C ILE A 24 -10.71 -0.18 -0.59
N GLU A 25 -10.05 0.96 -0.77
CA GLU A 25 -8.60 1.05 -0.96
C GLU A 25 -7.85 0.46 0.24
N ASP A 26 -8.18 0.89 1.46
CA ASP A 26 -7.56 0.41 2.69
C ASP A 26 -7.74 -1.11 2.84
N CYS A 27 -8.91 -1.64 2.48
CA CYS A 27 -9.17 -3.07 2.51
C CYS A 27 -8.32 -3.83 1.48
N ALA A 28 -8.26 -3.33 0.24
CA ALA A 28 -7.47 -3.95 -0.82
C ALA A 28 -5.97 -3.93 -0.46
N VAL A 29 -5.41 -2.76 -0.12
CA VAL A 29 -4.01 -2.63 0.25
C VAL A 29 -3.68 -3.45 1.50
N GLY A 30 -4.56 -3.43 2.51
CA GLY A 30 -4.38 -4.20 3.74
C GLY A 30 -4.39 -5.72 3.52
N THR A 31 -5.22 -6.23 2.61
CA THR A 31 -5.20 -7.66 2.26
C THR A 31 -3.94 -8.05 1.51
N PHE A 32 -3.48 -7.22 0.56
CA PHE A 32 -2.19 -7.44 -0.11
C PHE A 32 -1.01 -7.41 0.86
N GLN A 33 -0.99 -6.46 1.81
CA GLN A 33 0.04 -6.39 2.84
C GLN A 33 0.14 -7.71 3.63
N LYS A 34 -1.01 -8.28 4.04
CA LYS A 34 -1.04 -9.56 4.77
C LYS A 34 -0.52 -10.73 3.94
N ILE A 35 -0.88 -10.79 2.67
CA ILE A 35 -0.38 -11.83 1.76
C ILE A 35 1.12 -11.66 1.54
N GLU A 36 1.60 -10.42 1.38
CA GLU A 36 3.02 -10.11 1.28
C GLU A 36 3.78 -10.53 2.55
N ASP A 37 3.26 -10.22 3.74
CA ASP A 37 3.83 -10.63 5.03
C ASP A 37 3.98 -12.15 5.11
N GLN A 38 2.91 -12.90 4.82
CA GLN A 38 2.92 -14.36 4.83
C GLN A 38 3.88 -14.95 3.79
N PHE A 39 3.92 -14.37 2.59
CA PHE A 39 4.82 -14.83 1.54
C PHE A 39 6.29 -14.64 1.93
N ILE A 40 6.61 -13.49 2.52
CA ILE A 40 7.97 -13.20 2.98
C ILE A 40 8.36 -14.13 4.12
N ASP A 41 7.48 -14.28 5.11
CA ASP A 41 7.70 -15.18 6.24
C ASP A 41 7.98 -16.62 5.80
N GLN A 42 7.21 -17.13 4.84
CA GLN A 42 7.33 -18.52 4.38
C GLN A 42 8.50 -18.78 3.43
N TYR A 43 8.85 -17.81 2.58
CA TYR A 43 9.76 -18.06 1.44
C TYR A 43 11.02 -17.21 1.41
N LEU A 44 11.01 -16.03 2.06
CA LEU A 44 12.07 -15.04 1.89
C LEU A 44 12.80 -14.66 3.18
N THR A 45 12.34 -15.13 4.34
CA THR A 45 13.10 -15.09 5.60
C THR A 45 14.30 -16.03 5.52
N CYS A 46 15.39 -15.62 6.17
CA CYS A 46 16.66 -16.33 6.22
C CYS A 46 17.09 -16.49 7.68
N GLY A 47 17.14 -17.74 8.16
CA GLY A 47 17.46 -18.05 9.55
C GLY A 47 16.27 -17.78 10.48
N ASN A 48 16.50 -17.00 11.54
CA ASN A 48 15.49 -16.63 12.55
C ASN A 48 15.09 -15.14 12.43
N GLU A 49 15.21 -14.52 11.26
CA GLU A 49 14.78 -13.13 11.06
C GLU A 49 13.24 -13.03 10.98
N SER A 50 12.68 -11.88 11.39
CA SER A 50 11.25 -11.61 11.25
C SER A 50 10.88 -11.25 9.79
N ALA A 51 9.59 -11.33 9.45
CA ALA A 51 9.09 -10.91 8.14
C ALA A 51 9.38 -9.41 7.87
N GLU A 52 9.31 -8.56 8.91
CA GLU A 52 9.67 -7.15 8.83
C GLU A 52 11.16 -6.94 8.52
N ASP A 53 12.05 -7.68 9.19
CA ASP A 53 13.50 -7.59 8.95
C ASP A 53 13.84 -8.05 7.52
N ALA A 54 13.21 -9.14 7.07
CA ALA A 54 13.34 -9.62 5.71
C ALA A 54 12.85 -8.58 4.68
N LYS A 55 11.74 -7.88 4.95
CA LYS A 55 11.24 -6.77 4.11
C LYS A 55 12.28 -5.65 3.99
N GLU A 56 12.90 -5.24 5.09
CA GLU A 56 13.93 -4.21 5.07
C GLU A 56 15.16 -4.63 4.26
N ARG A 57 15.64 -5.86 4.45
CA ARG A 57 16.76 -6.44 3.71
C ARG A 57 16.47 -6.45 2.20
N LEU A 58 15.30 -6.94 1.80
CA LEU A 58 14.88 -7.00 0.40
C LEU A 58 14.72 -5.60 -0.22
N ARG A 59 14.26 -4.60 0.54
CA ARG A 59 14.17 -3.20 0.08
C ARG A 59 15.54 -2.60 -0.19
N LYS A 60 16.50 -2.82 0.72
CA LYS A 60 17.90 -2.37 0.56
C LYS A 60 18.52 -3.02 -0.67
N GLU A 61 18.42 -4.34 -0.80
CA GLU A 61 18.93 -5.08 -1.96
C GLU A 61 18.33 -4.61 -3.29
N LYS A 62 17.02 -4.31 -3.33
CA LYS A 62 16.37 -3.74 -4.53
C LYS A 62 16.91 -2.35 -4.87
N TRP A 63 17.13 -1.50 -3.87
CA TRP A 63 17.67 -0.15 -4.08
C TRP A 63 19.11 -0.22 -4.62
N ASP A 64 19.95 -1.05 -4.02
CA ASP A 64 21.34 -1.26 -4.46
C ASP A 64 21.38 -1.79 -5.90
N LYS A 65 20.57 -2.81 -6.22
CA LYS A 65 20.47 -3.33 -7.61
C LYS A 65 20.00 -2.27 -8.60
N LYS A 66 19.09 -1.36 -8.21
CA LYS A 66 18.60 -0.28 -9.06
C LYS A 66 19.69 0.77 -9.31
N GLN A 67 20.45 1.15 -8.28
CA GLN A 67 21.58 2.07 -8.41
C GLN A 67 22.69 1.48 -9.27
N ILE A 68 23.03 0.20 -9.07
CA ILE A 68 24.01 -0.51 -9.89
C ILE A 68 23.55 -0.56 -11.35
N LYS A 69 22.31 -0.97 -11.64
CA LYS A 69 21.78 -1.00 -13.02
C LYS A 69 21.67 0.38 -13.68
N GLY A 70 21.41 1.43 -12.90
CA GLY A 70 21.44 2.82 -13.38
C GLY A 70 22.86 3.32 -13.65
N GLY A 71 23.84 2.86 -12.88
CA GLY A 71 25.26 3.15 -13.05
C GLY A 71 25.89 2.49 -14.28
N TYR A 72 25.47 1.27 -14.63
CA TYR A 72 25.88 0.57 -15.86
C TYR A 72 25.28 1.16 -17.15
N LYS A 73 24.33 2.08 -17.05
CA LYS A 73 23.72 2.79 -18.19
C LYS A 73 24.41 4.11 -18.57
N ARG A 74 25.59 4.40 -17.99
CA ARG A 74 26.43 5.53 -18.40
C ARG A 74 27.54 5.08 -19.33
#